data_AF-A0A3D3B4Q5-F1
#
_entry.id   AF-A0A3D3B4Q5-F1
#
_cell.length_a   1.000
_cell.length_b   1.000
_cell.length_c   1.000
_cell.angle_alpha   90.00
_cell.angle_beta   90.00
_cell.angle_gamma   90.00
#
_symmetry.space_group_name_H-M   'P 1'
#
loop_
_entity.id
_entity.type
_entity.pdbx_description
1 polymer ?
#
loop_
_entity_poly.entity_id
_entity_poly.type
_entity_poly.pdbx_seq_one_letter_code
_entity_poly.pdbx_strand_id
1 'polypeptide(L)'
;LVETSPTLRNVQQAALKGTLAPIQWCESIEDVPEGPLIVLANEFVDALPVRQLVRQGGVWRERCVTITPSGAFAFTAGEVVQGDGLPDAALGIDAADGAIIETRPAVAPLLSSLGARAGQAPLAALIVDYGHAETATGDTLQAVHRHRFADPLAMQGEADLTAHVDFAEIKRCASALGLAVYGPMPQGEFLLKLGLGARRDRLLQQARPDQQAAILSGAARLAYPREMGLLFKVLALTSSGLASPPPFGDI
;
A
#
# COMPACT_ATOMS: atom_id res chain seq x y z
N LEU A 1 11.57 -10.00 9.84
CA LEU A 1 11.19 -8.62 9.46
C LEU A 1 12.03 -8.24 8.25
N VAL A 2 11.41 -7.85 7.14
CA VAL A 2 12.14 -7.36 5.96
C VAL A 2 12.30 -5.84 6.14
N GLU A 3 13.53 -5.37 6.28
CA GLU A 3 13.83 -3.96 6.60
C GLU A 3 15.20 -3.60 6.05
N THR A 4 15.27 -2.72 5.06
CA THR A 4 16.52 -2.33 4.40
C THR A 4 17.24 -1.17 5.10
N SER A 5 16.54 -0.41 5.95
CA SER A 5 17.12 0.73 6.68
C SER A 5 17.83 0.25 7.95
N PRO A 6 19.17 0.43 8.06
CA PRO A 6 19.90 0.07 9.28
C PRO A 6 19.40 0.86 10.51
N THR A 7 19.00 2.11 10.30
CA THR A 7 18.47 2.98 11.36
C THR A 7 17.13 2.44 11.88
N LEU A 8 16.19 2.09 11.01
CA LEU A 8 14.89 1.53 11.43
C LEU A 8 15.04 0.13 12.02
N ARG A 9 15.98 -0.67 11.51
CA ARG A 9 16.34 -1.97 12.09
C ARG A 9 16.76 -1.82 13.56
N ASN A 10 17.61 -0.84 13.88
CA ASN A 10 18.02 -0.57 15.26
C ASN A 10 16.83 -0.17 16.16
N VAL A 11 15.90 0.66 15.64
CA VAL A 11 14.68 1.05 16.37
C VAL A 11 13.79 -0.17 16.64
N GLN A 12 13.58 -1.03 15.64
CA GLN A 12 12.80 -2.26 15.77
C GLN A 12 13.44 -3.23 16.76
N GLN A 13 14.77 -3.43 16.70
CA GLN A 13 15.52 -4.27 17.63
C GLN A 13 15.37 -3.79 19.08
N ALA A 14 15.45 -2.48 19.31
CA ALA A 14 15.24 -1.90 20.63
C ALA A 14 13.80 -2.10 21.13
N ALA A 15 12.81 -1.87 20.27
CA ALA A 15 11.39 -2.01 20.60
C ALA A 15 10.98 -3.46 20.89
N LEU A 16 11.61 -4.43 20.22
CA LEU A 16 11.31 -5.86 20.37
C LEU A 16 12.23 -6.56 21.37
N LYS A 17 13.11 -5.81 22.05
CA LYS A 17 14.00 -6.37 23.07
C LYS A 17 13.18 -7.01 24.20
N GLY A 18 13.48 -8.27 24.49
CA GLY A 18 12.81 -9.04 25.57
C GLY A 18 11.61 -9.86 25.12
N THR A 19 11.25 -9.84 23.83
CA THR A 19 10.34 -10.84 23.28
C THR A 19 10.93 -12.25 23.33
N LEU A 20 10.07 -13.25 23.53
CA LEU A 20 10.46 -14.67 23.54
C LEU A 20 10.44 -15.28 22.14
N ALA A 21 9.84 -14.59 21.15
CA ALA A 21 9.80 -15.07 19.79
C ALA A 21 11.19 -14.92 19.12
N PRO A 22 11.67 -15.91 18.35
CA PRO A 22 12.87 -15.74 17.55
C PRO A 22 12.60 -14.71 16.44
N ILE A 23 13.43 -13.67 16.36
CA ILE A 23 13.32 -12.63 15.33
C ILE A 23 14.58 -12.62 14.48
N GLN A 24 14.37 -12.66 13.17
CA GLN A 24 15.39 -12.46 12.15
C GLN A 24 15.02 -11.22 11.31
N TRP A 25 16.02 -10.40 11.01
CA TRP A 25 15.93 -9.32 10.04
C TRP A 25 16.51 -9.79 8.70
N CYS A 26 15.81 -9.47 7.62
CA CYS A 26 16.11 -9.86 6.25
C CYS A 26 16.20 -8.60 5.39
N GLU A 27 16.99 -8.61 4.32
CA GLU A 27 17.06 -7.49 3.37
C GLU A 27 15.93 -7.56 2.35
N SER A 28 15.52 -8.79 1.99
CA SER A 28 14.41 -9.02 1.07
C SER A 28 13.52 -10.20 1.50
N ILE A 29 12.45 -10.44 0.74
CA ILE A 29 11.54 -11.57 0.98
C ILE A 29 12.20 -12.91 0.63
N GLU A 30 13.15 -12.91 -0.28
CA GLU A 30 13.93 -14.08 -0.70
C GLU A 30 14.86 -14.59 0.41
N ASP A 31 15.29 -13.71 1.32
CA ASP A 31 16.12 -14.06 2.47
C ASP A 31 15.31 -14.68 3.62
N VAL A 32 13.98 -14.68 3.54
CA VAL A 32 13.11 -15.24 4.57
C VAL A 32 13.16 -16.77 4.50
N PRO A 33 13.38 -17.48 5.63
CA PRO A 33 13.43 -18.94 5.64
C PRO A 33 12.23 -19.61 4.97
N GLU A 34 12.48 -20.78 4.37
CA GLU A 34 11.45 -21.60 3.75
C GLU A 34 10.38 -22.09 4.74
N GLY A 35 9.21 -22.44 4.22
CA GLY A 35 8.06 -22.91 5.01
C GLY A 35 6.81 -22.03 4.85
N PRO A 36 5.70 -22.39 5.54
CA PRO A 36 4.46 -21.64 5.47
C PRO A 36 4.62 -20.21 5.99
N LEU A 37 4.00 -19.24 5.32
CA LEU A 37 4.18 -17.81 5.62
C LEU A 37 2.86 -17.06 5.82
N ILE A 38 2.87 -16.17 6.81
CA ILE A 38 1.91 -15.07 6.92
C ILE A 38 2.69 -13.76 6.69
N VAL A 39 2.33 -13.03 5.65
CA VAL A 39 2.97 -11.77 5.26
C VAL A 39 2.03 -10.62 5.63
N LEU A 40 2.57 -9.60 6.31
CA LEU A 40 1.84 -8.38 6.66
C LEU A 40 2.56 -7.20 6.01
N ALA A 41 1.87 -6.48 5.15
CA ALA A 41 2.35 -5.27 4.49
C ALA A 41 1.36 -4.14 4.78
N ASN A 42 1.66 -3.34 5.80
CA ASN A 42 0.85 -2.18 6.18
C ASN A 42 1.62 -0.90 5.85
N GLU A 43 1.07 -0.06 4.98
CA GLU A 43 1.73 1.18 4.52
C GLU A 43 3.12 0.87 3.95
N PHE A 44 3.15 -0.12 3.05
CA PHE A 44 4.38 -0.55 2.39
C PHE A 44 4.35 -0.24 0.89
N VAL A 45 3.19 -0.42 0.25
CA VAL A 45 3.06 -0.28 -1.19
C VAL A 45 2.93 1.19 -1.61
N ASP A 46 2.35 2.03 -0.76
CA ASP A 46 2.26 3.48 -0.94
C ASP A 46 3.64 4.15 -1.01
N ALA A 47 4.61 3.63 -0.25
CA ALA A 47 5.99 4.10 -0.17
C ALA A 47 6.88 3.60 -1.34
N LEU A 48 6.40 2.67 -2.17
CA LEU A 48 7.15 2.23 -3.35
C LEU A 48 7.19 3.35 -4.40
N PRO A 49 8.29 3.48 -5.18
CA PRO A 49 8.40 4.49 -6.22
C PRO A 49 7.23 4.45 -7.20
N VAL A 50 6.55 5.59 -7.34
CA VAL A 50 5.46 5.78 -8.28
C VAL A 50 5.98 6.31 -9.61
N ARG A 51 5.45 5.75 -10.70
CA ARG A 51 5.66 6.23 -12.06
C ARG A 51 4.41 6.94 -12.52
N GLN A 52 4.53 8.17 -13.03
CA GLN A 52 3.40 8.97 -13.47
C GLN A 52 3.41 9.16 -14.99
N LEU A 53 2.27 8.90 -15.63
CA LEU A 53 2.03 9.16 -17.05
C LEU A 53 1.05 10.31 -17.18
N VAL A 54 1.32 11.27 -18.06
CA VAL A 54 0.43 12.40 -18.35
C VAL A 54 -0.07 12.32 -19.79
N ARG A 55 -1.38 12.50 -19.98
CA ARG A 55 -2.02 12.57 -21.29
C ARG A 55 -1.75 13.95 -21.90
N GLN A 56 -1.13 14.01 -23.07
CA GLN A 56 -0.86 15.27 -23.76
C GLN A 56 -0.89 15.08 -25.27
N GLY A 57 -1.76 15.82 -25.98
CA GLY A 57 -1.89 15.71 -27.42
C GLY A 57 -2.40 14.34 -27.86
N GLY A 58 -3.28 13.72 -27.07
CA GLY A 58 -3.84 12.41 -27.34
C GLY A 58 -2.91 11.22 -27.08
N VAL A 59 -1.66 11.46 -26.65
CA VAL A 59 -0.69 10.40 -26.31
C VAL A 59 -0.29 10.45 -24.84
N TRP A 60 0.13 9.31 -24.29
CA TRP A 60 0.70 9.23 -22.95
C TRP A 60 2.19 9.55 -22.98
N ARG A 61 2.64 10.40 -22.06
CA ARG A 61 4.05 10.75 -21.87
C ARG A 61 4.47 10.49 -20.43
N GLU A 62 5.74 10.15 -20.23
CA GLU A 62 6.31 10.10 -18.88
C GLU A 62 6.21 11.49 -18.24
N ARG A 63 5.73 11.59 -17.00
CA ARG A 63 5.83 12.82 -16.21
C ARG A 63 7.17 12.77 -15.47
N CYS A 64 8.10 13.60 -15.91
CA CYS A 64 9.46 13.68 -15.38
C CYS A 64 9.62 14.90 -14.47
N VAL A 65 10.73 14.92 -13.72
CA VAL A 65 11.20 16.10 -13.00
C VAL A 65 12.30 16.79 -13.83
N THR A 66 12.24 18.11 -13.94
CA THR A 66 13.24 18.96 -14.60
C THR A 66 13.69 20.09 -13.68
N ILE A 67 14.70 20.84 -14.10
CA ILE A 67 15.23 22.01 -13.41
C ILE A 67 14.86 23.25 -14.22
N THR A 68 14.16 24.20 -13.60
CA THR A 68 13.79 25.47 -14.21
C THR A 68 15.01 26.39 -14.35
N PRO A 69 14.93 27.48 -15.16
CA PRO A 69 16.01 28.46 -15.24
C PRO A 69 16.39 29.11 -13.90
N SER A 70 15.48 29.11 -12.90
CA SER A 70 15.76 29.61 -11.55
C SER A 70 16.42 28.57 -10.64
N GLY A 71 16.70 27.36 -11.13
CA GLY A 71 17.27 26.26 -10.36
C GLY A 71 16.28 25.47 -9.51
N ALA A 72 14.97 25.70 -9.66
CA ALA A 72 13.94 24.96 -8.92
C ALA A 72 13.52 23.68 -9.67
N PHE A 73 13.06 22.67 -8.94
CA PHE A 73 12.47 21.49 -9.56
C PHE A 73 11.05 21.76 -10.04
N ALA A 74 10.69 21.19 -11.19
CA ALA A 74 9.35 21.26 -11.75
C ALA A 74 8.99 19.97 -12.48
N PHE A 75 7.69 19.65 -12.56
CA PHE A 75 7.22 18.58 -13.44
C PHE A 75 7.27 19.01 -14.90
N THR A 76 7.65 18.08 -15.78
CA THR A 76 7.58 18.24 -17.24
C THR A 76 7.10 16.97 -17.90
N ALA A 77 6.48 17.08 -19.07
CA ALA A 77 6.26 15.93 -19.93
C ALA A 77 7.59 15.50 -20.57
N GLY A 78 7.88 14.21 -20.51
CA GLY A 78 9.04 13.57 -21.10
C GLY A 78 8.69 12.84 -22.41
N GLU A 79 9.32 11.69 -22.60
CA GLU A 79 9.15 10.85 -23.79
C GLU A 79 7.74 10.27 -23.89
N VAL A 80 7.31 10.03 -25.14
CA VAL A 80 6.05 9.33 -25.41
C VAL A 80 6.21 7.88 -24.99
N VAL A 81 5.27 7.39 -24.19
CA VAL A 81 5.23 6.00 -23.76
C VAL A 81 4.42 5.21 -24.78
N GLN A 82 5.02 4.14 -25.31
CA GLN A 82 4.40 3.20 -26.24
C GLN A 82 4.42 1.80 -25.64
N GLY A 83 3.44 0.97 -25.98
CA GLY A 83 3.41 -0.45 -25.62
C GLY A 83 2.04 -0.96 -25.18
N ASP A 84 1.95 -2.28 -25.06
CA ASP A 84 0.81 -2.95 -24.48
C ASP A 84 0.69 -2.62 -22.98
N GLY A 85 -0.53 -2.52 -22.47
CA GLY A 85 -0.76 -2.16 -21.06
C GLY A 85 -0.89 -0.66 -20.79
N LEU A 86 -0.88 0.18 -21.84
CA LEU A 86 -1.29 1.58 -21.68
C LEU A 86 -2.76 1.66 -21.23
N PRO A 87 -3.11 2.61 -20.35
CA PRO A 87 -4.40 2.66 -19.70
C PRO A 87 -5.62 2.67 -20.62
N ASP A 88 -5.55 3.38 -21.74
CA ASP A 88 -6.70 3.46 -22.65
C ASP A 88 -7.06 2.09 -23.25
N ALA A 89 -6.04 1.30 -23.58
CA ALA A 89 -6.20 0.00 -24.23
C ALA A 89 -6.43 -1.12 -23.21
N ALA A 90 -5.82 -1.03 -22.02
CA ALA A 90 -5.86 -2.09 -21.00
C ALA A 90 -6.94 -1.87 -19.93
N LEU A 91 -7.37 -0.63 -19.69
CA LEU A 91 -8.28 -0.26 -18.61
C LEU A 91 -9.59 0.36 -19.11
N GLY A 92 -9.72 0.62 -20.42
CA GLY A 92 -10.95 1.15 -21.02
C GLY A 92 -11.29 2.57 -20.54
N ILE A 93 -10.28 3.34 -20.11
CA ILE A 93 -10.46 4.70 -19.61
C ILE A 93 -10.37 5.68 -20.79
N ASP A 94 -11.44 6.44 -21.02
CA ASP A 94 -11.42 7.60 -21.93
C ASP A 94 -10.79 8.81 -21.22
N ALA A 95 -9.46 8.84 -21.17
CA ALA A 95 -8.72 9.85 -20.44
C ALA A 95 -8.49 11.11 -21.29
N ALA A 96 -9.01 12.25 -20.82
CA ALA A 96 -8.79 13.56 -21.44
C ALA A 96 -7.33 14.02 -21.32
N ASP A 97 -6.92 14.95 -22.20
CA ASP A 97 -5.63 15.64 -22.07
C ASP A 97 -5.49 16.30 -20.69
N GLY A 98 -4.31 16.17 -20.08
CA GLY A 98 -4.02 16.57 -18.70
C GLY A 98 -4.30 15.48 -17.66
N ALA A 99 -4.99 14.38 -18.00
CA ALA A 99 -5.14 13.25 -17.10
C ALA A 99 -3.78 12.67 -16.71
N ILE A 100 -3.67 12.27 -15.44
CA ILE A 100 -2.48 11.59 -14.90
C ILE A 100 -2.87 10.18 -14.51
N ILE A 101 -1.99 9.22 -14.80
CA ILE A 101 -2.12 7.84 -14.34
C ILE A 101 -0.84 7.46 -13.62
N GLU A 102 -1.01 6.75 -12.51
CA GLU A 102 0.06 6.34 -11.63
C GLU A 102 0.18 4.82 -11.68
N THR A 103 1.40 4.33 -11.89
CA THR A 103 1.71 2.88 -11.88
C THR A 103 2.92 2.62 -10.99
N ARG A 104 3.09 1.39 -10.51
CA ARG A 104 4.23 1.03 -9.63
C ARG A 104 5.02 -0.14 -10.21
N PRO A 105 6.13 0.12 -10.92
CA PRO A 105 6.96 -0.92 -11.50
C PRO A 105 7.44 -1.97 -10.49
N ALA A 106 7.58 -1.60 -9.20
CA ALA A 106 8.01 -2.49 -8.13
C ALA A 106 6.93 -3.47 -7.63
N VAL A 107 5.65 -3.24 -7.91
CA VAL A 107 4.55 -4.13 -7.46
C VAL A 107 4.63 -5.49 -8.14
N ALA A 108 4.89 -5.54 -9.44
CA ALA A 108 4.94 -6.81 -10.16
C ALA A 108 6.09 -7.73 -9.69
N PRO A 109 7.35 -7.26 -9.51
CA PRO A 109 8.41 -8.03 -8.89
C PRO A 109 8.08 -8.50 -7.47
N LEU A 110 7.54 -7.63 -6.62
CA LEU A 110 7.13 -7.98 -5.26
C LEU A 110 6.12 -9.14 -5.24
N LEU A 111 5.08 -9.05 -6.07
CA LEU A 111 4.06 -10.09 -6.20
C LEU A 111 4.64 -11.37 -6.79
N SER A 112 5.59 -11.26 -7.73
CA SER A 112 6.29 -12.41 -8.31
C SER A 112 7.07 -13.18 -7.25
N SER A 113 7.75 -12.49 -6.34
CA SER A 113 8.43 -13.12 -5.20
C SER A 113 7.43 -13.80 -4.26
N LEU A 114 6.28 -13.17 -3.96
CA LEU A 114 5.22 -13.81 -3.18
C LEU A 114 4.64 -15.05 -3.88
N GLY A 115 4.44 -14.98 -5.20
CA GLY A 115 3.99 -16.11 -6.01
C GLY A 115 4.97 -17.27 -6.00
N ALA A 116 6.27 -16.99 -6.10
CA ALA A 116 7.32 -18.00 -6.00
C ALA A 116 7.32 -18.70 -4.62
N ARG A 117 7.14 -17.93 -3.53
CA ARG A 117 7.01 -18.51 -2.17
C ARG A 117 5.74 -19.34 -2.03
N ALA A 118 4.62 -18.86 -2.58
CA ALA A 118 3.34 -19.57 -2.55
C ALA A 118 3.35 -20.90 -3.33
N GLY A 119 4.23 -21.03 -4.34
CA GLY A 119 4.45 -22.27 -5.09
C GLY A 119 5.26 -23.34 -4.33
N GLN A 120 5.96 -22.95 -3.26
CA GLN A 120 6.78 -23.85 -2.45
C GLN A 120 6.08 -24.27 -1.16
N ALA A 121 5.35 -23.36 -0.52
CA ALA A 121 4.65 -23.61 0.73
C ALA A 121 3.37 -22.73 0.84
N PRO A 122 2.41 -23.10 1.71
CA PRO A 122 1.22 -22.28 1.95
C PRO A 122 1.57 -20.86 2.40
N LEU A 123 1.03 -19.87 1.70
CA LEU A 123 1.24 -18.46 1.98
C LEU A 123 -0.10 -17.74 2.11
N ALA A 124 -0.20 -16.85 3.09
CA ALA A 124 -1.24 -15.82 3.17
C ALA A 124 -0.57 -14.46 3.34
N ALA A 125 -0.98 -13.46 2.57
CA ALA A 125 -0.52 -12.09 2.71
C ALA A 125 -1.70 -11.15 2.95
N LEU A 126 -1.50 -10.16 3.80
CA LEU A 126 -2.44 -9.07 4.04
C LEU A 126 -1.75 -7.74 3.68
N ILE A 127 -2.31 -7.04 2.70
CA ILE A 127 -1.85 -5.73 2.25
C ILE A 127 -2.88 -4.69 2.72
N VAL A 128 -2.42 -3.72 3.51
CA VAL A 128 -3.22 -2.64 4.08
C VAL A 128 -2.61 -1.32 3.68
N ASP A 129 -3.30 -0.56 2.86
CA ASP A 129 -2.75 0.67 2.28
C ASP A 129 -3.88 1.61 1.86
N TYR A 130 -3.59 2.90 1.72
CA TYR A 130 -4.56 3.86 1.19
C TYR A 130 -4.48 3.94 -0.32
N GLY A 131 -5.65 3.97 -0.93
CA GLY A 131 -5.76 3.97 -2.37
C GLY A 131 -7.14 3.61 -2.86
N HIS A 132 -7.21 3.22 -4.13
CA HIS A 132 -8.44 2.99 -4.85
C HIS A 132 -8.62 1.51 -5.22
N ALA A 133 -9.88 1.07 -5.25
CA ALA A 133 -10.23 -0.32 -5.56
C ALA A 133 -10.23 -0.61 -7.06
N GLU A 134 -10.49 0.40 -7.88
CA GLU A 134 -10.50 0.35 -9.34
C GLU A 134 -9.52 1.39 -9.86
N THR A 135 -8.74 1.04 -10.88
CA THR A 135 -7.78 1.95 -11.49
C THR A 135 -8.48 3.22 -11.96
N ALA A 136 -7.91 4.36 -11.59
CA ALA A 136 -8.45 5.67 -11.93
C ALA A 136 -7.35 6.64 -12.36
N THR A 137 -7.75 7.70 -13.04
CA THR A 137 -6.87 8.85 -13.29
C THR A 137 -6.84 9.78 -12.08
N GLY A 138 -5.70 10.42 -11.83
CA GLY A 138 -5.50 11.39 -10.75
C GLY A 138 -4.03 11.55 -10.39
N ASP A 139 -3.65 12.77 -9.98
CA ASP A 139 -2.36 13.03 -9.34
C ASP A 139 -2.52 12.80 -7.85
N THR A 140 -1.94 11.72 -7.33
CA THR A 140 -2.02 11.37 -5.91
C THR A 140 -0.67 11.38 -5.23
N LEU A 141 0.42 11.65 -5.97
CA LEU A 141 1.73 11.94 -5.41
C LEU A 141 1.64 13.16 -4.49
N GLN A 142 1.88 12.93 -3.21
CA GLN A 142 1.80 13.92 -2.15
C GLN A 142 3.06 13.88 -1.30
N ALA A 143 3.43 15.05 -0.79
CA ALA A 143 4.41 15.17 0.28
C ALA A 143 3.73 15.54 1.59
N VAL A 144 4.19 14.93 2.68
CA VAL A 144 3.79 15.28 4.04
C VAL A 144 5.02 15.68 4.84
N HIS A 145 5.02 16.91 5.36
CA HIS A 145 6.06 17.41 6.25
C HIS A 145 5.42 18.00 7.49
N ARG A 146 5.82 17.52 8.68
CA ARG A 146 5.28 17.95 9.99
C ARG A 146 3.75 17.94 10.05
N HIS A 147 3.14 16.83 9.59
CA HIS A 147 1.68 16.62 9.56
C HIS A 147 0.90 17.62 8.68
N ARG A 148 1.54 18.19 7.66
CA ARG A 148 0.88 19.06 6.67
C ARG A 148 1.28 18.66 5.26
N PHE A 149 0.36 18.83 4.33
CA PHE A 149 0.65 18.69 2.91
C PHE A 149 1.71 19.70 2.49
N ALA A 150 2.62 19.22 1.64
CA ALA A 150 3.69 19.98 1.04
C ALA A 150 3.73 19.72 -0.47
N ASP A 151 4.44 20.58 -1.18
CA ASP A 151 4.79 20.34 -2.57
C ASP A 151 5.83 19.20 -2.64
N PRO A 152 5.57 18.11 -3.42
CA PRO A 152 6.51 17.01 -3.62
C PRO A 152 7.91 17.42 -4.09
N LEU A 153 8.04 18.57 -4.75
CA LEU A 153 9.28 19.08 -5.33
C LEU A 153 9.93 20.22 -4.52
N ALA A 154 9.45 20.53 -3.31
CA ALA A 154 10.00 21.64 -2.53
C ALA A 154 11.00 21.24 -1.43
N MET A 155 10.85 20.08 -0.80
CA MET A 155 11.59 19.69 0.42
C MET A 155 12.20 18.29 0.26
N GLN A 156 13.12 18.13 -0.71
CA GLN A 156 13.72 16.83 -1.04
C GLN A 156 14.43 16.21 0.19
N GLY A 157 14.05 14.99 0.53
CA GLY A 157 14.64 14.25 1.65
C GLY A 157 14.15 14.68 3.04
N GLU A 158 13.34 15.74 3.15
CA GLU A 158 12.77 16.20 4.42
C GLU A 158 11.27 15.93 4.54
N ALA A 159 10.56 15.85 3.41
CA ALA A 159 9.15 15.47 3.37
C ALA A 159 8.98 13.99 3.02
N ASP A 160 8.00 13.36 3.64
CA ASP A 160 7.61 11.99 3.35
C ASP A 160 6.75 11.97 2.09
N LEU A 161 7.09 11.10 1.13
CA LEU A 161 6.41 11.02 -0.16
C LEU A 161 5.51 9.79 -0.20
N THR A 162 4.32 9.99 -0.72
CA THR A 162 3.36 8.91 -0.92
C THR A 162 2.54 9.10 -2.19
N ALA A 163 2.02 8.01 -2.73
CA ALA A 163 0.90 8.02 -3.65
C ALA A 163 -0.12 6.93 -3.29
N HIS A 164 -1.37 7.09 -3.74
CA HIS A 164 -2.43 6.10 -3.60
C HIS A 164 -2.06 4.79 -4.29
N VAL A 165 -2.33 3.68 -3.61
CA VAL A 165 -2.15 2.33 -4.15
C VAL A 165 -3.30 1.95 -5.08
N ASP A 166 -2.96 1.43 -6.26
CA ASP A 166 -3.92 0.81 -7.18
C ASP A 166 -4.12 -0.66 -6.79
N PHE A 167 -5.22 -0.96 -6.09
CA PHE A 167 -5.53 -2.34 -5.71
C PHE A 167 -6.00 -3.17 -6.90
N ALA A 168 -6.51 -2.59 -7.98
CA ALA A 168 -6.86 -3.33 -9.19
C ALA A 168 -5.60 -3.85 -9.90
N GLU A 169 -4.52 -3.06 -9.93
CA GLU A 169 -3.21 -3.52 -10.40
C GLU A 169 -2.72 -4.73 -9.59
N ILE A 170 -2.75 -4.64 -8.26
CA ILE A 170 -2.34 -5.74 -7.37
C ILE A 170 -3.16 -7.00 -7.64
N LYS A 171 -4.49 -6.88 -7.75
CA LYS A 171 -5.38 -8.01 -8.04
C LYS A 171 -5.00 -8.69 -9.35
N ARG A 172 -4.88 -7.91 -10.43
CA ARG A 172 -4.56 -8.42 -11.77
C ARG A 172 -3.21 -9.14 -11.77
N CYS A 173 -2.18 -8.53 -11.21
CA CYS A 173 -0.84 -9.12 -11.13
C CYS A 173 -0.82 -10.39 -10.27
N ALA A 174 -1.46 -10.39 -9.10
CA ALA A 174 -1.52 -11.56 -8.22
C ALA A 174 -2.29 -12.73 -8.85
N SER A 175 -3.43 -12.46 -9.49
CA SER A 175 -4.20 -13.49 -10.20
C SER A 175 -3.43 -14.10 -11.37
N ALA A 176 -2.66 -13.29 -12.12
CA ALA A 176 -1.80 -13.79 -13.19
C ALA A 176 -0.70 -14.76 -12.68
N LEU A 177 -0.32 -14.66 -11.40
CA LEU A 177 0.63 -15.53 -10.73
C LEU A 177 -0.04 -16.75 -10.05
N GLY A 178 -1.36 -16.93 -10.22
CA GLY A 178 -2.11 -18.05 -9.64
C GLY A 178 -2.42 -17.92 -8.15
N LEU A 179 -2.25 -16.72 -7.57
CA LEU A 179 -2.69 -16.44 -6.19
C LEU A 179 -4.21 -16.25 -6.15
N ALA A 180 -4.85 -16.75 -5.10
CA ALA A 180 -6.23 -16.41 -4.80
C ALA A 180 -6.28 -15.01 -4.18
N VAL A 181 -7.23 -14.19 -4.61
CA VAL A 181 -7.31 -12.77 -4.26
C VAL A 181 -8.63 -12.45 -3.60
N TYR A 182 -8.58 -11.75 -2.47
CA TYR A 182 -9.73 -11.40 -1.66
C TYR A 182 -9.78 -9.89 -1.39
N GLY A 183 -10.90 -9.25 -1.71
CA GLY A 183 -11.09 -7.81 -1.60
C GLY A 183 -10.76 -7.02 -2.88
N PRO A 184 -10.32 -5.75 -2.76
CA PRO A 184 -10.09 -5.02 -1.50
C PRO A 184 -11.39 -4.75 -0.73
N MET A 185 -11.28 -4.70 0.61
CA MET A 185 -12.34 -4.27 1.52
C MET A 185 -11.94 -2.94 2.18
N PRO A 186 -12.86 -1.99 2.42
CA PRO A 186 -12.54 -0.81 3.23
C PRO A 186 -12.02 -1.20 4.62
N GLN A 187 -10.97 -0.53 5.11
CA GLN A 187 -10.35 -0.84 6.41
C GLN A 187 -11.34 -0.84 7.56
N GLY A 188 -12.27 0.12 7.58
CA GLY A 188 -13.27 0.20 8.64
C GLY A 188 -14.18 -1.02 8.68
N GLU A 189 -14.62 -1.49 7.51
CA GLU A 189 -15.42 -2.71 7.41
C GLU A 189 -14.61 -3.94 7.86
N PHE A 190 -13.37 -4.07 7.38
CA PHE A 190 -12.47 -5.17 7.73
C PHE A 190 -12.26 -5.27 9.24
N LEU A 191 -11.89 -4.17 9.90
CA LEU A 191 -11.64 -4.13 11.34
C LEU A 191 -12.92 -4.39 12.16
N LEU A 192 -14.07 -3.85 11.73
CA LEU A 192 -15.34 -4.09 12.41
C LEU A 192 -15.76 -5.56 12.33
N LYS A 193 -15.61 -6.19 11.15
CA LYS A 193 -15.87 -7.62 10.97
C LYS A 193 -14.94 -8.51 11.81
N LEU A 194 -13.69 -8.09 12.03
CA LEU A 194 -12.75 -8.76 12.94
C LEU A 194 -13.03 -8.47 14.44
N GLY A 195 -14.03 -7.67 14.77
CA GLY A 195 -14.46 -7.44 16.15
C GLY A 195 -13.81 -6.23 16.85
N LEU A 196 -13.36 -5.21 16.09
CA LEU A 196 -12.83 -3.97 16.66
C LEU A 196 -13.76 -3.36 17.72
N GLY A 197 -15.07 -3.36 17.49
CA GLY A 197 -16.07 -2.85 18.45
C GLY A 197 -16.04 -3.59 19.78
N ALA A 198 -16.08 -4.92 19.74
CA ALA A 198 -16.02 -5.76 20.94
C ALA A 198 -14.70 -5.58 21.70
N ARG A 199 -13.58 -5.47 20.97
CA ARG A 199 -12.26 -5.23 21.59
C ARG A 199 -12.18 -3.85 22.25
N ARG A 200 -12.67 -2.81 21.58
CA ARG A 200 -12.76 -1.44 22.11
C ARG A 200 -13.55 -1.45 23.43
N ASP A 201 -14.74 -2.02 23.44
CA ASP A 201 -15.63 -2.03 24.60
C ASP A 201 -15.00 -2.78 25.79
N ARG A 202 -14.32 -3.90 25.52
CA ARG A 202 -13.57 -4.63 26.55
C ARG A 202 -12.42 -3.81 27.14
N LEU A 203 -11.68 -3.08 26.32
CA LEU A 203 -10.59 -2.22 26.80
C LEU A 203 -11.11 -1.08 27.68
N LEU A 204 -12.28 -0.51 27.35
CA LEU A 204 -12.88 0.58 28.12
C LEU A 204 -13.28 0.18 29.55
N GLN A 205 -13.62 -1.09 29.79
CA GLN A 205 -14.02 -1.58 31.13
C GLN A 205 -12.92 -1.41 32.19
N GLN A 206 -11.65 -1.44 31.79
CA GLN A 206 -10.49 -1.35 32.69
C GLN A 206 -9.65 -0.10 32.45
N ALA A 207 -10.09 0.78 31.53
CA ALA A 207 -9.33 1.96 31.15
C ALA A 207 -9.56 3.10 32.14
N ARG A 208 -8.47 3.78 32.49
CA ARG A 208 -8.53 5.09 33.15
C ARG A 208 -9.10 6.15 32.19
N PRO A 209 -9.59 7.30 32.69
CA PRO A 209 -10.21 8.33 31.84
C PRO A 209 -9.34 8.80 30.66
N ASP A 210 -8.03 8.98 30.86
CA ASP A 210 -7.06 9.34 29.81
C ASP A 210 -6.97 8.26 28.71
N GLN A 211 -7.01 6.99 29.12
CA GLN A 211 -6.96 5.85 28.20
C GLN A 211 -8.28 5.69 27.44
N GLN A 212 -9.42 5.96 28.09
CA GLN A 212 -10.73 5.85 27.45
C GLN A 212 -10.85 6.77 26.23
N ALA A 213 -10.44 8.04 26.39
CA ALA A 213 -10.45 9.01 25.29
C ALA A 213 -9.55 8.55 24.12
N ALA A 214 -8.35 8.06 24.42
CA ALA A 214 -7.43 7.54 23.41
C ALA A 214 -7.98 6.29 22.69
N ILE A 215 -8.60 5.36 23.41
CA ILE A 215 -9.21 4.15 22.85
C ILE A 215 -10.37 4.51 21.91
N LEU A 216 -11.27 5.39 22.35
CA LEU A 216 -12.41 5.84 21.56
C LEU A 216 -11.96 6.56 20.30
N SER A 217 -11.07 7.54 20.43
CA SER A 217 -10.55 8.31 19.31
C SER A 217 -9.74 7.44 18.34
N GLY A 218 -8.94 6.51 18.83
CA GLY A 218 -8.15 5.60 18.00
C GLY A 218 -9.03 4.64 17.20
N ALA A 219 -10.02 4.03 17.85
CA ALA A 219 -10.97 3.14 17.16
C ALA A 219 -11.80 3.90 16.10
N ALA A 220 -12.24 5.12 16.42
CA ALA A 220 -12.93 5.98 15.45
C ALA A 220 -12.04 6.32 14.26
N ARG A 221 -10.81 6.79 14.50
CA ARG A 221 -9.86 7.14 13.43
C ARG A 221 -9.57 5.97 12.49
N LEU A 222 -9.42 4.75 13.03
CA LEU A 222 -9.14 3.55 12.23
C LEU A 222 -10.33 3.09 11.38
N ALA A 223 -11.56 3.25 11.85
CA ALA A 223 -12.72 2.62 11.22
C ALA A 223 -13.78 3.56 10.64
N TYR A 224 -13.78 4.84 11.02
CA TYR A 224 -14.81 5.76 10.54
C TYR A 224 -14.62 6.12 9.07
N PRO A 225 -15.70 6.13 8.27
CA PRO A 225 -15.63 6.39 6.83
C PRO A 225 -14.94 7.69 6.43
N ARG A 226 -15.09 8.75 7.24
CA ARG A 226 -14.49 10.07 6.99
C ARG A 226 -13.04 10.19 7.46
N GLU A 227 -12.55 9.18 8.16
CA GLU A 227 -11.18 9.05 8.64
C GLU A 227 -10.47 7.99 7.77
N MET A 228 -9.74 7.04 8.36
CA MET A 228 -9.04 6.00 7.60
C MET A 228 -9.99 4.90 7.07
N GLY A 229 -11.23 4.84 7.55
CA GLY A 229 -12.11 3.69 7.35
C GLY A 229 -12.49 3.41 5.89
N LEU A 230 -12.73 4.45 5.08
CA LEU A 230 -12.91 4.30 3.62
C LEU A 230 -11.63 4.57 2.84
N LEU A 231 -10.73 5.42 3.35
CA LEU A 231 -9.50 5.79 2.65
C LEU A 231 -8.58 4.58 2.47
N PHE A 232 -8.35 3.84 3.55
CA PHE A 232 -7.57 2.61 3.55
C PHE A 232 -8.37 1.43 3.02
N LYS A 233 -7.68 0.55 2.31
CA LYS A 233 -8.18 -0.70 1.77
C LYS A 233 -7.32 -1.85 2.30
N VAL A 234 -7.97 -3.00 2.43
CA VAL A 234 -7.35 -4.24 2.86
C VAL A 234 -7.57 -5.28 1.79
N LEU A 235 -6.50 -5.89 1.30
CA LEU A 235 -6.53 -6.96 0.31
C LEU A 235 -5.74 -8.15 0.86
N ALA A 236 -6.31 -9.35 0.72
CA ALA A 236 -5.62 -10.58 1.08
C ALA A 236 -5.27 -11.39 -0.17
N LEU A 237 -4.08 -12.00 -0.15
CA LEU A 237 -3.60 -12.93 -1.15
C LEU A 237 -3.32 -14.26 -0.47
N THR A 238 -3.67 -15.38 -1.10
CA THR A 238 -3.31 -16.70 -0.58
C THR A 238 -2.78 -17.61 -1.68
N SER A 239 -1.98 -18.61 -1.30
CA SER A 239 -1.77 -19.79 -2.14
C SER A 239 -3.11 -20.39 -2.55
N SER A 240 -3.17 -20.96 -3.76
CA SER A 240 -4.37 -21.66 -4.24
C SER A 240 -4.74 -22.84 -3.32
N GLY A 241 -6.04 -23.06 -3.12
CA GLY A 241 -6.56 -24.17 -2.30
C GLY A 241 -6.67 -23.90 -0.80
N LEU A 242 -6.24 -22.73 -0.31
CA LEU A 242 -6.52 -22.32 1.08
C LEU A 242 -7.95 -21.78 1.22
N ALA A 243 -8.52 -21.95 2.41
CA ALA A 243 -9.82 -21.36 2.74
C ALA A 243 -9.73 -19.82 2.70
N SER A 244 -10.88 -19.18 2.44
CA SER A 244 -10.96 -17.72 2.46
C SER A 244 -10.50 -17.16 3.81
N PRO A 245 -9.55 -16.21 3.85
CA PRO A 245 -9.08 -15.64 5.10
C PRO A 245 -10.19 -14.78 5.73
N PRO A 246 -10.45 -14.88 7.05
CA PRO A 246 -11.39 -13.98 7.71
C PRO A 246 -10.93 -12.51 7.58
N PRO A 247 -11.85 -11.56 7.37
CA PRO A 247 -13.30 -11.70 7.22
C PRO A 247 -13.76 -11.64 5.75
N PHE A 248 -12.93 -12.10 4.80
CA PHE A 248 -13.22 -12.02 3.37
C PHE A 248 -14.13 -13.14 2.84
N GLY A 249 -14.36 -14.21 3.61
CA GLY A 249 -15.32 -15.26 3.30
C GLY A 249 -16.67 -15.04 3.97
N ASP A 250 -17.67 -15.80 3.53
CA ASP A 250 -18.91 -15.95 4.29
C ASP A 250 -18.58 -16.63 5.63
N ILE A 251 -19.07 -16.04 6.73
CA ILE A 251 -18.91 -16.56 8.10
C ILE A 251 -19.94 -17.67 8.34
#